data_AF-A0ABD3N8I6-F1
#
_entry.id   AF-A0ABD3N8I6-F1
#
_cell.length_a   1.000
_cell.length_b   1.000
_cell.length_c   1.000
_cell.angle_alpha   90.00
_cell.angle_beta   90.00
_cell.angle_gamma   90.00
#
_symmetry.space_group_name_H-M   'P 1'
#
loop_
_entity.id
_entity.type
_entity.pdbx_description
1 polymer ?
#
loop_
_entity_poly.entity_id
_entity_poly.type
_entity_poly.pdbx_seq_one_letter_code
_entity_poly.pdbx_strand_id
1 'polypeptide(L)'
;MLGLRLTSFALICAHCFSYVQLRASFSRARGRQQLRLAESNDVSSTAGWATHALLFSSWTDGVAANKDAQLLLKYSLLTKMLRDKLNNHEEEVKSSVEFSPCNGPDISALNNLEIADVLLDQGNSILESNSIINDSFSTWSKGVLKWLLRTNKSVELKFLYIPTAMYALSPSSSNTPGKQRQRARADGKKRRDQVMKLLNEMFTENDDETTKLNICAITLDLDDGSLKQPAGFLNQDSVPKPSVNTKKDATYALSGWNPHLIYVEGGNTFWLQYCIEKGNYPQAIIDSCTGKNGAVYCGKSAGAIVAGNYIETAIWKGWDNPSIVPERESYDQWIGCKGFGFAGNRSFFPHYSSEWESLVKEKTKLEPMSGTVEVLYEDAVYGVFGDSGKRFVLGSKLIA
;
A
#
# COMPACT_ATOMS: atom_id res chain seq x y z
N MET A 1 -19.51 -34.00 43.28
CA MET A 1 -18.41 -33.07 42.91
C MET A 1 -18.23 -32.86 41.40
N LEU A 2 -18.67 -33.75 40.50
CA LEU A 2 -18.59 -33.50 39.04
C LEU A 2 -19.54 -32.39 38.53
N GLY A 3 -20.72 -32.22 39.12
CA GLY A 3 -21.74 -31.27 38.64
C GLY A 3 -21.37 -29.78 38.79
N LEU A 4 -20.51 -29.42 39.76
CA LEU A 4 -20.06 -28.03 39.97
C LEU A 4 -18.90 -27.61 39.06
N ARG A 5 -18.21 -28.55 38.40
CA ARG A 5 -17.15 -28.23 37.44
C ARG A 5 -17.69 -28.01 36.03
N LEU A 6 -18.81 -28.63 35.68
CA LEU A 6 -19.47 -28.48 34.37
C LEU A 6 -20.13 -27.11 34.18
N THR A 7 -20.73 -26.53 35.23
CA THR A 7 -21.37 -25.21 35.15
C THR A 7 -20.36 -24.07 34.99
N SER A 8 -19.22 -24.12 35.68
CA SER A 8 -18.14 -23.13 35.51
C SER A 8 -17.49 -23.22 34.13
N PHE A 9 -17.35 -24.42 33.56
CA PHE A 9 -16.78 -24.61 32.21
C PHE A 9 -17.71 -24.09 31.11
N ALA A 10 -19.01 -24.35 31.23
CA ALA A 10 -20.00 -23.83 30.28
C ALA A 10 -20.03 -22.29 30.27
N LEU A 11 -19.85 -21.66 31.43
CA LEU A 11 -19.79 -20.19 31.53
C LEU A 11 -18.54 -19.61 30.85
N ILE A 12 -17.38 -20.25 30.99
CA ILE A 12 -16.13 -19.80 30.35
C ILE A 12 -16.19 -19.98 28.83
N CYS A 13 -16.76 -21.08 28.34
CA CYS A 13 -16.95 -21.30 26.91
C CYS A 13 -17.97 -20.32 26.33
N ALA A 14 -19.08 -20.07 27.02
CA ALA A 14 -20.03 -19.05 26.64
C ALA A 14 -19.42 -17.65 26.66
N HIS A 15 -18.54 -17.33 27.61
CA HIS A 15 -17.83 -16.05 27.67
C HIS A 15 -16.76 -15.91 26.59
N CYS A 16 -16.02 -16.97 26.23
CA CYS A 16 -15.05 -16.90 25.14
C CYS A 16 -15.73 -16.83 23.78
N PHE A 17 -16.80 -17.61 23.57
CA PHE A 17 -17.61 -17.50 22.36
C PHE A 17 -18.29 -16.13 22.28
N SER A 18 -18.80 -15.65 23.41
CA SER A 18 -19.32 -14.28 23.52
C SER A 18 -18.23 -13.25 23.37
N TYR A 19 -16.97 -13.48 23.76
CA TYR A 19 -15.86 -12.54 23.59
C TYR A 19 -15.43 -12.48 22.13
N VAL A 20 -15.33 -13.61 21.42
CA VAL A 20 -15.07 -13.64 19.98
C VAL A 20 -16.25 -13.02 19.21
N GLN A 21 -17.49 -13.32 19.59
CA GLN A 21 -18.68 -12.67 19.03
C GLN A 21 -18.80 -11.19 19.42
N LEU A 22 -18.43 -10.81 20.65
CA LEU A 22 -18.42 -9.45 21.16
C LEU A 22 -17.31 -8.68 20.50
N ARG A 23 -16.14 -9.25 20.24
CA ARG A 23 -15.05 -8.61 19.52
C ARG A 23 -15.40 -8.49 18.04
N ALA A 24 -16.01 -9.51 17.43
CA ALA A 24 -16.64 -9.35 16.12
C ALA A 24 -17.72 -8.26 16.13
N SER A 25 -18.47 -8.11 17.24
CA SER A 25 -19.52 -7.11 17.41
C SER A 25 -18.99 -5.73 17.82
N PHE A 26 -17.85 -5.62 18.49
CA PHE A 26 -17.18 -4.41 18.98
C PHE A 26 -16.26 -3.85 17.90
N SER A 27 -15.55 -4.69 17.16
CA SER A 27 -14.93 -4.31 15.88
C SER A 27 -15.99 -3.86 14.87
N ARG A 28 -17.19 -4.47 14.89
CA ARG A 28 -18.37 -3.95 14.17
C ARG A 28 -18.96 -2.70 14.84
N ALA A 29 -18.91 -2.51 16.16
CA ALA A 29 -19.51 -1.37 16.86
C ALA A 29 -18.63 -0.11 16.82
N ARG A 30 -17.30 -0.22 17.07
CA ARG A 30 -16.28 0.80 16.77
C ARG A 30 -16.26 1.09 15.27
N GLY A 31 -16.34 0.05 14.44
CA GLY A 31 -16.55 0.18 13.00
C GLY A 31 -17.83 0.96 12.67
N ARG A 32 -18.95 0.68 13.35
CA ARG A 32 -20.23 1.40 13.25
C ARG A 32 -20.21 2.79 13.87
N GLN A 33 -19.32 3.09 14.81
CA GLN A 33 -19.21 4.43 15.40
C GLN A 33 -18.37 5.34 14.50
N GLN A 34 -17.33 4.80 13.86
CA GLN A 34 -16.64 5.42 12.72
C GLN A 34 -17.56 5.52 11.49
N LEU A 35 -18.36 4.48 11.19
CA LEU A 35 -19.37 4.52 10.12
C LEU A 35 -20.50 5.51 10.44
N ARG A 36 -20.96 5.65 11.69
CA ARG A 36 -22.02 6.62 12.06
C ARG A 36 -21.54 8.07 11.99
N LEU A 37 -20.25 8.32 12.22
CA LEU A 37 -19.64 9.61 11.92
C LEU A 37 -19.56 9.84 10.40
N ALA A 38 -19.33 8.78 9.62
CA ALA A 38 -19.36 8.82 8.15
C ALA A 38 -20.78 8.86 7.53
N GLU A 39 -21.81 8.36 8.21
CA GLU A 39 -23.20 8.30 7.73
C GLU A 39 -23.96 9.63 7.92
N SER A 40 -23.39 10.60 8.65
CA SER A 40 -24.03 11.90 8.88
C SER A 40 -23.66 13.00 7.87
N ASN A 41 -22.78 12.69 6.92
CA ASN A 41 -22.49 13.54 5.76
C ASN A 41 -22.76 12.74 4.49
N ASP A 42 -23.48 13.37 3.57
CA ASP A 42 -23.79 12.93 2.20
C ASP A 42 -22.89 11.79 1.68
N VAL A 43 -23.48 10.63 1.40
CA VAL A 43 -22.81 9.39 0.93
C VAL A 43 -22.35 9.56 -0.54
N SER A 44 -21.58 10.61 -0.78
CA SER A 44 -20.62 10.72 -1.86
C SER A 44 -19.49 9.75 -1.54
N SER A 45 -19.69 8.50 -1.96
CA SER A 45 -18.84 7.32 -1.82
C SER A 45 -17.36 7.58 -1.52
N THR A 46 -16.92 7.23 -0.30
CA THR A 46 -15.50 6.98 0.02
C THR A 46 -14.93 5.73 -0.70
N ALA A 47 -15.72 5.12 -1.58
CA ALA A 47 -15.33 4.01 -2.45
C ALA A 47 -14.22 4.48 -3.41
N GLY A 48 -12.96 4.31 -2.99
CA GLY A 48 -11.80 4.66 -3.78
C GLY A 48 -10.56 4.95 -2.95
N TRP A 49 -10.71 5.43 -1.71
CA TRP A 49 -9.55 5.83 -0.91
C TRP A 49 -8.65 4.65 -0.52
N ALA A 50 -7.35 4.79 -0.75
CA ALA A 50 -6.37 3.82 -0.30
C ALA A 50 -6.28 3.79 1.23
N THR A 51 -6.00 2.61 1.78
CA THR A 51 -5.75 2.45 3.23
C THR A 51 -4.57 3.32 3.65
N HIS A 52 -3.47 3.19 2.89
CA HIS A 52 -2.28 4.01 2.99
C HIS A 52 -1.71 4.20 1.59
N ALA A 53 -1.35 5.42 1.23
CA ALA A 53 -0.58 5.66 0.01
C ALA A 53 0.47 6.75 0.19
N LEU A 54 1.57 6.65 -0.55
CA LEU A 54 2.57 7.69 -0.71
C LEU A 54 2.72 8.00 -2.20
N LEU A 55 2.41 9.23 -2.60
CA LEU A 55 2.41 9.68 -3.99
C LEU A 55 3.45 10.79 -4.16
N PHE A 56 4.41 10.62 -5.06
CA PHE A 56 5.59 11.49 -5.12
C PHE A 56 6.21 11.54 -6.51
N SER A 57 7.05 12.56 -6.75
CA SER A 57 7.74 12.77 -8.02
C SER A 57 9.07 12.00 -8.08
N SER A 58 9.90 12.15 -7.06
CA SER A 58 11.24 11.54 -6.99
C SER A 58 11.36 10.60 -5.79
N TRP A 59 11.96 9.43 -6.02
CA TRP A 59 12.30 8.52 -4.93
C TRP A 59 13.45 9.06 -4.09
N THR A 60 14.49 9.60 -4.74
CA THR A 60 15.70 10.08 -4.07
C THR A 60 15.40 11.31 -3.23
N ASP A 61 14.74 12.29 -3.83
CA ASP A 61 14.52 13.59 -3.21
C ASP A 61 13.24 13.57 -2.36
N GLY A 62 12.19 12.88 -2.82
CA GLY A 62 10.91 12.82 -2.13
C GLY A 62 10.88 11.86 -0.95
N VAL A 63 11.33 10.60 -1.10
CA VAL A 63 11.18 9.58 -0.03
C VAL A 63 12.50 9.29 0.68
N ALA A 64 13.57 9.00 -0.06
CA ALA A 64 14.85 8.58 0.52
C ALA A 64 15.57 9.70 1.29
N ALA A 65 15.37 10.97 0.90
CA ALA A 65 15.90 12.12 1.63
C ALA A 65 14.93 12.68 2.70
N ASN A 66 13.65 12.31 2.65
CA ASN A 66 12.63 12.86 3.54
C ASN A 66 12.35 11.89 4.71
N LYS A 67 12.80 12.27 5.90
CA LYS A 67 12.61 11.44 7.10
C LYS A 67 11.14 11.30 7.49
N ASP A 68 10.31 12.32 7.29
CA ASP A 68 8.89 12.22 7.61
C ASP A 68 8.18 11.23 6.69
N ALA A 69 8.49 11.25 5.39
CA ALA A 69 7.97 10.26 4.44
C ALA A 69 8.44 8.83 4.77
N GLN A 70 9.68 8.67 5.25
CA GLN A 70 10.17 7.37 5.73
C GLN A 70 9.42 6.90 6.98
N LEU A 71 9.25 7.76 7.98
CA LEU A 71 8.49 7.41 9.19
C LEU A 71 7.04 7.02 8.83
N LEU A 72 6.45 7.74 7.89
CA LEU A 72 5.12 7.47 7.35
C LEU A 72 5.02 6.10 6.66
N LEU A 73 5.98 5.80 5.79
CA LEU A 73 6.08 4.52 5.12
C LEU A 73 6.26 3.39 6.15
N LYS A 74 7.15 3.58 7.13
CA LYS A 74 7.38 2.63 8.22
C LYS A 74 6.12 2.39 9.05
N TYR A 75 5.42 3.45 9.44
CA TYR A 75 4.13 3.38 10.14
C TYR A 75 3.13 2.53 9.37
N SER A 76 2.96 2.84 8.08
CA SER A 76 1.97 2.20 7.21
C SER A 76 2.26 0.71 7.05
N LEU A 77 3.54 0.35 6.85
CA LEU A 77 3.99 -1.03 6.73
C LEU A 77 3.81 -1.83 8.03
N LEU A 78 4.23 -1.27 9.16
CA LEU A 78 4.06 -1.92 10.47
C LEU A 78 2.59 -2.13 10.81
N THR A 79 1.73 -1.15 10.51
CA THR A 79 0.29 -1.27 10.70
C THR A 79 -0.30 -2.39 9.86
N LYS A 80 0.07 -2.47 8.57
CA LYS A 80 -0.37 -3.55 7.68
C LYS A 80 0.10 -4.93 8.18
N MET A 81 1.37 -5.06 8.54
CA MET A 81 1.94 -6.31 9.06
C MET A 81 1.29 -6.75 10.39
N LEU A 82 1.02 -5.79 11.29
CA LEU A 82 0.32 -6.02 12.55
C LEU A 82 -1.10 -6.53 12.30
N ARG A 83 -1.85 -5.91 11.38
CA ARG A 83 -3.20 -6.35 11.01
C ARG A 83 -3.20 -7.73 10.36
N ASP A 84 -2.27 -8.03 9.47
CA ASP A 84 -2.16 -9.36 8.86
C ASP A 84 -1.92 -10.45 9.92
N LYS A 85 -1.04 -10.16 10.89
CA LYS A 85 -0.78 -11.10 11.99
C LYS A 85 -1.96 -11.22 12.96
N LEU A 86 -2.66 -10.12 13.22
CA LEU A 86 -3.91 -10.12 14.00
C LEU A 86 -4.96 -11.03 13.36
N ASN A 87 -5.21 -10.89 12.05
CA ASN A 87 -6.17 -11.73 11.32
C ASN A 87 -5.81 -13.23 11.42
N ASN A 88 -4.51 -13.57 11.32
CA ASN A 88 -4.07 -14.95 11.47
C ASN A 88 -4.35 -15.50 12.89
N HIS A 89 -4.07 -14.71 13.93
CA HIS A 89 -4.38 -15.11 15.30
C HIS A 89 -5.89 -15.20 15.58
N GLU A 90 -6.72 -14.37 14.93
CA GLU A 90 -8.18 -14.48 15.03
C GLU A 90 -8.68 -15.81 14.44
N GLU A 91 -8.15 -16.22 13.28
CA GLU A 91 -8.46 -17.52 12.69
C GLU A 91 -7.92 -18.69 13.53
N GLU A 92 -6.74 -18.56 14.15
CA GLU A 92 -6.22 -19.56 15.10
C GLU A 92 -7.13 -19.74 16.32
N VAL A 93 -7.54 -18.62 16.95
CA VAL A 93 -8.46 -18.65 18.10
C VAL A 93 -9.78 -19.28 17.69
N LYS A 94 -10.35 -18.86 16.56
CA LYS A 94 -11.59 -19.44 16.03
C LYS A 94 -11.47 -20.94 15.80
N SER A 95 -10.39 -21.38 15.13
CA SER A 95 -10.12 -22.80 14.86
C SER A 95 -9.94 -23.61 16.16
N SER A 96 -9.29 -23.03 17.18
CA SER A 96 -9.09 -23.69 18.48
C SER A 96 -10.40 -23.96 19.22
N VAL A 97 -11.33 -22.99 19.16
CA VAL A 97 -12.66 -23.11 19.76
C VAL A 97 -13.52 -24.14 19.03
N GLU A 98 -13.42 -24.18 17.70
CA GLU A 98 -14.13 -25.18 16.87
C GLU A 98 -13.61 -26.61 17.11
N PHE A 99 -12.29 -26.79 17.26
CA PHE A 99 -11.68 -28.11 17.44
C PHE A 99 -11.95 -28.72 18.83
N SER A 100 -11.97 -27.90 19.89
CA SER A 100 -12.21 -28.41 21.24
C SER A 100 -13.06 -27.45 22.08
N PRO A 101 -14.40 -27.49 21.90
CA PRO A 101 -15.31 -26.64 22.65
C PRO A 101 -15.17 -26.77 24.17
N CYS A 102 -14.72 -27.93 24.66
CA CYS A 102 -14.54 -28.20 26.09
C CYS A 102 -13.24 -27.64 26.68
N ASN A 103 -12.25 -27.26 25.86
CA ASN A 103 -10.94 -26.78 26.35
C ASN A 103 -10.82 -25.25 26.33
N GLY A 104 -11.82 -24.55 25.77
CA GLY A 104 -11.76 -23.09 25.57
C GLY A 104 -10.79 -22.68 24.45
N PRO A 105 -10.66 -21.37 24.18
CA PRO A 105 -9.71 -20.87 23.20
C PRO A 105 -8.27 -21.06 23.67
N ASP A 106 -7.33 -21.09 22.73
CA ASP A 106 -5.91 -20.97 23.06
C ASP A 106 -5.64 -19.62 23.77
N ILE A 107 -5.38 -19.69 25.08
CA ILE A 107 -5.10 -18.52 25.94
C ILE A 107 -3.88 -17.74 25.45
N SER A 108 -2.87 -18.42 24.87
CA SER A 108 -1.69 -17.76 24.31
C SER A 108 -2.07 -16.91 23.10
N ALA A 109 -2.87 -17.47 22.19
CA ALA A 109 -3.37 -16.74 21.02
C ALA A 109 -4.26 -15.56 21.44
N LEU A 110 -5.12 -15.74 22.45
CA LEU A 110 -5.96 -14.67 22.99
C LEU A 110 -5.13 -13.53 23.60
N ASN A 111 -4.12 -13.83 24.42
CA ASN A 111 -3.22 -12.81 24.98
C ASN A 111 -2.46 -12.06 23.87
N ASN A 112 -2.06 -12.74 22.80
CA ASN A 112 -1.42 -12.09 21.65
C ASN A 112 -2.37 -11.13 20.92
N LEU A 113 -3.65 -11.48 20.81
CA LEU A 113 -4.68 -10.62 20.23
C LEU A 113 -4.89 -9.34 21.05
N GLU A 114 -4.92 -9.44 22.39
CA GLU A 114 -5.05 -8.26 23.26
C GLU A 114 -3.85 -7.31 23.15
N ILE A 115 -2.63 -7.85 23.12
CA ILE A 115 -1.43 -7.03 22.93
C ILE A 115 -1.44 -6.33 21.57
N ALA A 116 -1.86 -7.04 20.51
CA ALA A 116 -1.95 -6.47 19.17
C ALA A 116 -2.99 -5.32 19.10
N ASP A 117 -4.13 -5.44 19.78
CA ASP A 117 -5.12 -4.37 19.87
C ASP A 117 -4.55 -3.13 20.56
N VAL A 118 -3.84 -3.31 21.68
CA VAL A 118 -3.18 -2.21 22.38
C VAL A 118 -2.17 -1.51 21.46
N LEU A 119 -1.37 -2.27 20.71
CA LEU A 119 -0.41 -1.72 19.75
C LEU A 119 -1.11 -0.99 18.59
N LEU A 120 -2.24 -1.50 18.09
CA LEU A 120 -3.03 -0.82 17.05
C LEU A 120 -3.64 0.48 17.57
N ASP A 121 -4.24 0.47 18.75
CA ASP A 121 -4.84 1.66 19.38
C ASP A 121 -3.77 2.74 19.66
N GLN A 122 -2.56 2.34 20.09
CA GLN A 122 -1.40 3.23 20.20
C GLN A 122 -0.99 3.82 18.84
N GLY A 123 -0.92 2.99 17.80
CA GLY A 123 -0.58 3.44 16.44
C GLY A 123 -1.58 4.47 15.92
N ASN A 124 -2.88 4.20 16.07
CA ASN A 124 -3.94 5.13 15.69
C ASN A 124 -3.82 6.46 16.45
N SER A 125 -3.54 6.41 17.75
CA SER A 125 -3.34 7.61 18.58
C SER A 125 -2.16 8.47 18.09
N ILE A 126 -1.07 7.84 17.63
CA ILE A 126 0.08 8.54 17.05
C ILE A 126 -0.33 9.27 15.76
N LEU A 127 -1.10 8.61 14.90
CA LEU A 127 -1.56 9.21 13.64
C LEU A 127 -2.52 10.40 13.85
N GLU A 128 -3.42 10.29 14.83
CA GLU A 128 -4.37 11.34 15.22
C GLU A 128 -3.66 12.57 15.82
N SER A 129 -2.57 12.35 16.57
CA SER A 129 -1.79 13.43 17.18
C SER A 129 -1.04 14.33 16.18
N ASN A 130 -1.06 14.00 14.87
CA ASN A 130 -0.25 14.63 13.82
C ASN A 130 1.26 14.66 14.12
N SER A 131 1.73 13.86 15.08
CA SER A 131 3.09 13.93 15.62
C SER A 131 3.84 12.62 15.40
N ILE A 132 3.88 12.13 14.16
CA ILE A 132 4.66 10.93 13.79
C ILE A 132 6.16 11.10 14.12
N ILE A 133 6.63 12.34 14.28
CA ILE A 133 8.04 12.71 14.51
C ILE A 133 8.44 12.62 16.00
N ASN A 134 7.57 12.14 16.90
CA ASN A 134 7.91 12.09 18.33
C ASN A 134 8.51 10.75 18.79
N ASP A 135 9.06 10.75 20.00
CA ASP A 135 9.58 9.56 20.68
C ASP A 135 8.54 8.44 20.82
N SER A 136 7.24 8.79 20.82
CA SER A 136 6.16 7.80 20.92
C SER A 136 6.10 6.88 19.69
N PHE A 137 6.39 7.40 18.49
CA PHE A 137 6.49 6.59 17.28
C PHE A 137 7.65 5.58 17.36
N SER A 138 8.82 6.03 17.83
CA SER A 138 9.99 5.15 18.01
C SER A 138 9.67 4.01 18.97
N THR A 139 9.12 4.32 20.14
CA THR A 139 8.70 3.33 21.14
C THR A 139 7.64 2.37 20.59
N TRP A 140 6.61 2.89 19.93
CA TRP A 140 5.57 2.08 19.30
C TRP A 140 6.15 1.15 18.22
N SER A 141 6.97 1.66 17.31
CA SER A 141 7.54 0.88 16.22
C SER A 141 8.40 -0.27 16.73
N LYS A 142 9.18 -0.05 17.80
CA LYS A 142 9.95 -1.10 18.51
C LYS A 142 9.03 -2.13 19.15
N GLY A 143 7.95 -1.68 19.79
CA GLY A 143 6.94 -2.55 20.39
C GLY A 143 6.29 -3.49 19.36
N VAL A 144 5.86 -2.94 18.21
CA VAL A 144 5.28 -3.72 17.11
C VAL A 144 6.27 -4.73 16.55
N LEU A 145 7.50 -4.32 16.24
CA LEU A 145 8.54 -5.23 15.72
C LEU A 145 8.83 -6.38 16.68
N LYS A 146 9.03 -6.07 17.97
CA LYS A 146 9.27 -7.09 19.00
C LYS A 146 8.11 -8.08 19.11
N TRP A 147 6.87 -7.60 19.02
CA TRP A 147 5.69 -8.47 19.05
C TRP A 147 5.59 -9.35 17.80
N LEU A 148 5.83 -8.79 16.61
CA LEU A 148 5.85 -9.56 15.35
C LEU A 148 6.90 -10.68 15.38
N LEU A 149 8.10 -10.39 15.89
CA LEU A 149 9.21 -11.35 15.98
C LEU A 149 9.03 -12.37 17.11
N ARG A 150 8.33 -12.03 18.19
CA ARG A 150 8.01 -13.00 19.24
C ARG A 150 7.00 -14.04 18.77
N THR A 151 6.08 -13.66 17.91
CA THR A 151 4.99 -14.52 17.44
C THR A 151 5.36 -15.36 16.22
N ASN A 152 6.48 -15.05 15.54
CA ASN A 152 6.97 -15.76 14.36
C ASN A 152 8.48 -16.00 14.42
N LYS A 153 8.95 -17.16 13.96
CA LYS A 153 10.39 -17.41 13.77
C LYS A 153 11.05 -16.43 12.79
N SER A 154 10.30 -15.97 11.80
CA SER A 154 10.72 -14.93 10.85
C SER A 154 9.52 -14.07 10.46
N VAL A 155 9.75 -12.77 10.33
CA VAL A 155 8.73 -11.83 9.88
C VAL A 155 9.12 -11.36 8.49
N GLU A 156 8.27 -11.68 7.51
CA GLU A 156 8.50 -11.29 6.12
C GLU A 156 7.81 -9.96 5.81
N LEU A 157 8.50 -9.07 5.10
CA LEU A 157 7.92 -7.90 4.47
C LEU A 157 7.77 -8.20 2.97
N LYS A 158 6.54 -8.37 2.49
CA LYS A 158 6.23 -8.67 1.10
C LYS A 158 6.12 -7.39 0.27
N PHE A 159 7.00 -7.26 -0.71
CA PHE A 159 7.16 -6.09 -1.55
C PHE A 159 6.86 -6.43 -3.03
N LEU A 160 5.74 -5.95 -3.56
CA LEU A 160 5.41 -6.05 -4.98
C LEU A 160 5.86 -4.79 -5.72
N TYR A 161 6.74 -4.94 -6.70
CA TYR A 161 7.29 -3.85 -7.49
C TYR A 161 6.76 -3.89 -8.93
N ILE A 162 6.23 -2.78 -9.41
CA ILE A 162 5.58 -2.66 -10.73
C ILE A 162 6.31 -1.60 -11.57
N PRO A 163 7.28 -2.01 -12.42
CA PRO A 163 8.04 -1.12 -13.29
C PRO A 163 7.41 -0.85 -14.66
N THR A 164 6.17 -1.30 -14.91
CA THR A 164 5.59 -1.36 -16.26
C THR A 164 5.63 -0.04 -17.03
N ALA A 165 5.44 1.10 -16.36
CA ALA A 165 5.56 2.42 -16.99
C ALA A 165 6.95 2.64 -17.65
N MET A 166 8.02 2.13 -17.04
CA MET A 166 9.39 2.23 -17.57
C MET A 166 9.62 1.36 -18.81
N TYR A 167 8.77 0.36 -19.05
CA TYR A 167 8.93 -0.59 -20.16
C TYR A 167 8.37 -0.07 -21.49
N ALA A 168 7.74 1.11 -21.46
CA ALA A 168 7.34 1.87 -22.62
C ALA A 168 8.50 2.02 -23.61
N LEU A 169 8.27 1.63 -24.87
CA LEU A 169 9.26 1.77 -25.92
C LEU A 169 9.35 3.24 -26.35
N SER A 170 10.57 3.72 -26.56
CA SER A 170 10.79 5.04 -27.15
C SER A 170 10.86 4.92 -28.67
N PRO A 171 9.93 5.55 -29.43
CA PRO A 171 9.96 5.52 -30.90
C PRO A 171 11.18 6.23 -31.49
N SER A 172 11.75 7.18 -30.77
CA SER A 172 12.93 7.95 -31.20
C SER A 172 14.26 7.25 -30.91
N SER A 173 14.25 6.12 -30.19
CA SER A 173 15.46 5.38 -29.86
C SER A 173 15.94 4.54 -31.05
N SER A 174 17.23 4.64 -31.38
CA SER A 174 17.90 3.79 -32.37
C SER A 174 18.11 2.33 -31.91
N ASN A 175 17.89 2.03 -30.63
CA ASN A 175 17.98 0.67 -30.12
C ASN A 175 16.75 -0.16 -30.48
N THR A 176 16.96 -1.43 -30.80
CA THR A 176 15.87 -2.39 -31.03
C THR A 176 14.95 -2.50 -29.80
N PRO A 177 13.65 -2.80 -29.99
CA PRO A 177 12.70 -2.97 -28.88
C PRO A 177 13.18 -3.97 -27.82
N GLY A 178 13.81 -5.07 -28.24
CA GLY A 178 14.37 -6.08 -27.33
C GLY A 178 15.47 -5.51 -26.42
N LYS A 179 16.38 -4.70 -26.97
CA LYS A 179 17.46 -4.06 -26.21
C LYS A 179 16.91 -2.98 -25.27
N GLN A 180 15.91 -2.20 -25.70
CA GLN A 180 15.23 -1.24 -24.83
C GLN A 180 14.59 -1.94 -23.62
N ARG A 181 13.83 -3.01 -23.84
CA ARG A 181 13.21 -3.80 -22.76
C ARG A 181 14.25 -4.46 -21.85
N GLN A 182 15.35 -4.97 -22.39
CA GLN A 182 16.43 -5.55 -21.57
C GLN A 182 17.03 -4.50 -20.63
N ARG A 183 17.34 -3.29 -21.14
CA ARG A 183 17.83 -2.18 -20.33
C ARG A 183 16.81 -1.77 -19.27
N ALA A 184 15.55 -1.59 -19.67
CA ALA A 184 14.50 -1.19 -18.74
C ALA A 184 14.30 -2.21 -17.61
N ARG A 185 14.41 -3.52 -17.89
CA ARG A 185 14.36 -4.58 -16.86
C ARG A 185 15.56 -4.54 -15.91
N ALA A 186 16.75 -4.22 -16.42
CA ALA A 186 17.94 -4.06 -15.59
C ALA A 186 17.81 -2.83 -14.68
N ASP A 187 17.32 -1.71 -15.22
CA ASP A 187 17.08 -0.48 -14.46
C ASP A 187 15.96 -0.68 -13.42
N GLY A 188 14.88 -1.39 -13.79
CA GLY A 188 13.81 -1.76 -12.89
C GLY A 188 14.29 -2.60 -11.71
N LYS A 189 15.16 -3.60 -11.96
CA LYS A 189 15.81 -4.39 -10.90
C LYS A 189 16.62 -3.49 -9.96
N LYS A 190 17.46 -2.61 -10.52
CA LYS A 190 18.30 -1.69 -9.73
C LYS A 190 17.44 -0.79 -8.84
N ARG A 191 16.36 -0.21 -9.36
CA ARG A 191 15.44 0.65 -8.60
C ARG A 191 14.72 -0.10 -7.48
N ARG A 192 14.22 -1.32 -7.76
CA ARG A 192 13.67 -2.19 -6.72
C ARG A 192 14.69 -2.48 -5.62
N ASP A 193 15.92 -2.82 -5.98
CA ASP A 193 16.97 -3.11 -5.01
C ASP A 193 17.33 -1.86 -4.16
N GLN A 194 17.23 -0.65 -4.73
CA GLN A 194 17.33 0.61 -3.97
C GLN A 194 16.19 0.78 -2.96
N VAL A 195 14.95 0.47 -3.34
CA VAL A 195 13.80 0.51 -2.42
C VAL A 195 14.00 -0.52 -1.29
N MET A 196 14.39 -1.74 -1.62
CA MET A 196 14.70 -2.78 -0.63
C MET A 196 15.82 -2.35 0.33
N LYS A 197 16.86 -1.68 -0.18
CA LYS A 197 17.95 -1.17 0.66
C LYS A 197 17.42 -0.16 1.68
N LEU A 198 16.64 0.84 1.24
CA LEU A 198 16.06 1.83 2.17
C LEU A 198 15.14 1.17 3.19
N LEU A 199 14.28 0.23 2.77
CA LEU A 199 13.42 -0.49 3.71
C LEU A 199 14.26 -1.25 4.74
N ASN A 200 15.34 -1.94 4.33
CA ASN A 200 16.23 -2.59 5.29
C ASN A 200 16.83 -1.59 6.28
N GLU A 201 17.32 -0.44 5.81
CA GLU A 201 17.87 0.62 6.67
C GLU A 201 16.82 1.10 7.68
N MET A 202 15.59 1.41 7.23
CA MET A 202 14.49 1.87 8.08
C MET A 202 14.13 0.90 9.21
N PHE A 203 14.31 -0.41 9.00
CA PHE A 203 14.01 -1.44 9.98
C PHE A 203 15.22 -1.94 10.78
N THR A 204 16.44 -1.49 10.46
CA THR A 204 17.69 -1.91 11.14
C THR A 204 18.29 -0.83 12.04
N GLU A 205 17.76 0.40 12.06
CA GLU A 205 18.30 1.57 12.79
C GLU A 205 18.42 1.43 14.34
N ASN A 206 18.21 0.26 14.95
CA ASN A 206 18.47 0.03 16.38
C ASN A 206 19.21 -1.30 16.59
N ASP A 207 20.36 -1.24 17.28
CA ASP A 207 21.44 -2.24 17.47
C ASP A 207 21.07 -3.67 17.96
N ASP A 208 19.80 -4.05 17.98
CA ASP A 208 19.42 -5.43 18.26
C ASP A 208 19.43 -6.23 16.95
N GLU A 209 20.58 -6.85 16.63
CA GLU A 209 20.76 -7.76 15.49
C GLU A 209 19.67 -8.85 15.42
N THR A 210 18.99 -9.13 16.53
CA THR A 210 17.90 -10.11 16.60
C THR A 210 16.60 -9.64 15.94
N THR A 211 16.48 -8.35 15.57
CA THR A 211 15.23 -7.75 15.07
C THR A 211 15.13 -7.56 13.56
N LYS A 212 15.89 -8.34 12.78
CA LYS A 212 15.92 -8.19 11.33
C LYS A 212 14.66 -8.74 10.63
N LEU A 213 13.94 -7.87 9.93
CA LEU A 213 12.86 -8.27 9.02
C LEU A 213 13.43 -8.92 7.75
N ASN A 214 12.76 -9.95 7.24
CA ASN A 214 13.10 -10.54 5.95
C ASN A 214 12.30 -9.84 4.83
N ILE A 215 12.96 -9.06 3.98
CA ILE A 215 12.27 -8.33 2.90
C ILE A 215 12.25 -9.18 1.63
N CYS A 216 11.07 -9.68 1.27
CA CYS A 216 10.83 -10.47 0.07
C CYS A 216 10.24 -9.59 -1.04
N ALA A 217 10.87 -9.53 -2.21
CA ALA A 217 10.41 -8.70 -3.32
C ALA A 217 10.17 -9.48 -4.60
N ILE A 218 9.12 -9.10 -5.35
CA ILE A 218 8.78 -9.65 -6.66
C ILE A 218 8.48 -8.50 -7.62
N THR A 219 8.95 -8.63 -8.86
CA THR A 219 8.61 -7.70 -9.93
C THR A 219 7.39 -8.23 -10.68
N LEU A 220 6.31 -7.45 -10.77
CA LEU A 220 5.15 -7.73 -11.61
C LEU A 220 5.17 -6.84 -12.86
N ASP A 221 5.12 -7.47 -14.03
CA ASP A 221 4.99 -6.79 -15.31
C ASP A 221 3.54 -6.84 -15.79
N LEU A 222 2.83 -5.72 -15.73
CA LEU A 222 1.41 -5.66 -16.12
C LEU A 222 1.18 -5.79 -17.63
N ASP A 223 2.20 -5.68 -18.50
CA ASP A 223 2.02 -5.88 -19.95
C ASP A 223 1.64 -7.32 -20.30
N ASP A 224 2.32 -8.27 -19.65
CA ASP A 224 2.16 -9.72 -19.87
C ASP A 224 1.63 -10.48 -18.64
N GLY A 225 1.50 -9.82 -17.49
CA GLY A 225 1.05 -10.37 -16.21
C GLY A 225 2.11 -11.22 -15.47
N SER A 226 3.34 -11.29 -15.98
CA SER A 226 4.34 -12.22 -15.43
C SER A 226 5.04 -11.71 -14.17
N LEU A 227 5.41 -12.67 -13.32
CA LEU A 227 6.25 -12.45 -12.13
C LEU A 227 7.71 -12.70 -12.47
N LYS A 228 8.56 -11.75 -12.10
CA LYS A 228 9.96 -11.70 -12.48
C LYS A 228 10.83 -11.40 -11.26
N GLN A 229 12.08 -11.87 -11.33
CA GLN A 229 13.19 -11.45 -10.46
C GLN A 229 12.88 -11.54 -8.94
N PRO A 230 12.51 -12.68 -8.36
CA PRO A 230 12.34 -12.78 -6.91
C PRO A 230 13.64 -12.38 -6.18
N ALA A 231 13.53 -11.70 -5.03
CA ALA A 231 14.65 -11.30 -4.20
C ALA A 231 14.31 -11.38 -2.70
N GLY A 232 15.30 -11.73 -1.87
CA GLY A 232 15.16 -11.75 -0.40
C GLY A 232 14.36 -12.92 0.19
N PHE A 233 14.04 -13.94 -0.60
CA PHE A 233 13.39 -15.15 -0.10
C PHE A 233 14.41 -16.07 0.57
N LEU A 234 14.13 -16.51 1.81
CA LEU A 234 14.95 -17.49 2.53
C LEU A 234 14.73 -18.92 2.00
N ASN A 235 13.52 -19.20 1.51
CA ASN A 235 13.14 -20.48 0.93
C ASN A 235 12.65 -20.26 -0.51
N GLN A 236 13.18 -21.01 -1.48
CA GLN A 236 12.71 -20.91 -2.86
C GLN A 236 11.26 -21.37 -3.02
N ASP A 237 10.74 -22.21 -2.13
CA ASP A 237 9.34 -22.65 -2.17
C ASP A 237 8.34 -21.59 -1.71
N SER A 238 8.79 -20.54 -1.00
CA SER A 238 7.93 -19.40 -0.65
C SER A 238 7.85 -18.34 -1.76
N VAL A 239 8.65 -18.50 -2.82
CA VAL A 239 8.55 -17.65 -4.01
C VAL A 239 7.26 -18.00 -4.76
N PRO A 240 6.37 -17.03 -5.02
CA PRO A 240 5.27 -17.18 -5.96
C PRO A 240 5.77 -17.75 -7.30
N LYS A 241 5.38 -18.99 -7.58
CA LYS A 241 5.77 -19.68 -8.81
C LYS A 241 4.87 -19.17 -9.94
N PRO A 242 5.44 -18.76 -11.09
CA PRO A 242 4.63 -18.44 -12.25
C PRO A 242 3.78 -19.66 -12.63
N SER A 243 2.49 -19.47 -12.84
CA SER A 243 1.64 -20.48 -13.41
C SER A 243 1.74 -20.43 -14.94
N VAL A 244 1.23 -21.45 -15.62
CA VAL A 244 1.10 -21.44 -17.09
C VAL A 244 0.19 -20.29 -17.58
N ASN A 245 -0.59 -19.68 -16.67
CA ASN A 245 -1.52 -18.59 -16.97
C ASN A 245 -1.07 -17.30 -16.29
N THR A 246 -0.35 -16.45 -17.01
CA THR A 246 0.22 -15.19 -16.48
C THR A 246 -0.84 -14.22 -15.94
N LYS A 247 -2.08 -14.23 -16.45
CA LYS A 247 -3.16 -13.42 -15.85
C LYS A 247 -3.50 -13.88 -14.44
N LYS A 248 -3.45 -15.18 -14.17
CA LYS A 248 -3.60 -15.73 -12.83
C LYS A 248 -2.43 -15.33 -11.94
N ASP A 249 -1.22 -15.20 -12.49
CA ASP A 249 -0.04 -14.81 -11.73
C ASP A 249 -0.12 -13.36 -11.23
N ALA A 250 -0.55 -12.43 -12.09
CA ALA A 250 -0.75 -11.03 -11.69
C ALA A 250 -1.82 -10.89 -10.61
N THR A 251 -2.97 -11.56 -10.80
CA THR A 251 -4.07 -11.56 -9.81
C THR A 251 -3.61 -12.19 -8.49
N TYR A 252 -2.85 -13.28 -8.56
CA TYR A 252 -2.26 -13.90 -7.38
C TYR A 252 -1.26 -12.95 -6.71
N ALA A 253 -0.36 -12.29 -7.43
CA ALA A 253 0.61 -11.39 -6.81
C ALA A 253 -0.03 -10.17 -6.14
N LEU A 254 -1.12 -9.64 -6.71
CA LEU A 254 -1.88 -8.54 -6.12
C LEU A 254 -2.68 -8.99 -4.89
N SER A 255 -3.48 -10.05 -5.01
CA SER A 255 -4.46 -10.42 -3.97
C SER A 255 -4.06 -11.67 -3.18
N GLY A 256 -3.58 -12.72 -3.84
CA GLY A 256 -3.25 -14.00 -3.21
C GLY A 256 -1.94 -14.00 -2.40
N TRP A 257 -0.90 -13.35 -2.90
CA TRP A 257 0.37 -13.17 -2.19
C TRP A 257 0.21 -12.20 -1.01
N ASN A 258 -0.80 -11.32 -1.06
CA ASN A 258 -1.13 -10.30 -0.07
C ASN A 258 0.10 -9.44 0.27
N PRO A 259 0.58 -8.60 -0.67
CA PRO A 259 1.75 -7.77 -0.45
C PRO A 259 1.50 -6.75 0.67
N HIS A 260 2.54 -6.41 1.42
CA HIS A 260 2.49 -5.31 2.38
C HIS A 260 2.73 -3.96 1.69
N LEU A 261 3.52 -3.97 0.61
CA LEU A 261 3.86 -2.81 -0.21
C LEU A 261 3.60 -3.12 -1.68
N ILE A 262 2.85 -2.26 -2.36
CA ILE A 262 2.76 -2.20 -3.82
C ILE A 262 3.43 -0.89 -4.25
N TYR A 263 4.53 -0.99 -5.00
CA TYR A 263 5.24 0.18 -5.53
C TYR A 263 5.09 0.23 -7.04
N VAL A 264 4.51 1.32 -7.55
CA VAL A 264 4.35 1.59 -8.97
C VAL A 264 5.34 2.67 -9.38
N GLU A 265 6.27 2.29 -10.24
CA GLU A 265 7.36 3.14 -10.69
C GLU A 265 6.91 4.16 -11.75
N GLY A 266 7.69 5.23 -11.90
CA GLY A 266 7.47 6.23 -12.95
C GLY A 266 7.85 5.73 -14.34
N GLY A 267 7.45 6.47 -15.37
CA GLY A 267 7.68 6.12 -16.77
C GLY A 267 6.59 6.73 -17.63
N ASN A 268 6.15 6.03 -18.69
CA ASN A 268 5.05 6.52 -19.50
C ASN A 268 3.69 6.17 -18.87
N THR A 269 2.91 7.19 -18.53
CA THR A 269 1.60 7.04 -17.86
C THR A 269 0.55 6.35 -18.74
N PHE A 270 0.49 6.69 -20.03
CA PHE A 270 -0.48 6.10 -20.96
C PHE A 270 -0.23 4.60 -21.17
N TRP A 271 1.04 4.20 -21.29
CA TRP A 271 1.41 2.79 -21.37
C TRP A 271 1.06 2.03 -20.09
N LEU A 272 1.32 2.62 -18.92
CA LEU A 272 0.94 2.03 -17.64
C LEU A 272 -0.58 1.79 -17.56
N GLN A 273 -1.38 2.82 -17.86
CA GLN A 273 -2.84 2.75 -17.87
C GLN A 273 -3.34 1.69 -18.87
N TYR A 274 -2.80 1.68 -20.09
CA TYR A 274 -3.13 0.67 -21.09
C TYR A 274 -2.89 -0.76 -20.59
N CYS A 275 -1.73 -1.03 -19.98
CA CYS A 275 -1.43 -2.36 -19.44
C CYS A 275 -2.36 -2.75 -18.29
N ILE A 276 -2.73 -1.80 -17.42
CA ILE A 276 -3.71 -2.02 -16.35
C ILE A 276 -5.07 -2.43 -16.94
N GLU A 277 -5.57 -1.68 -17.93
CA GLU A 277 -6.86 -1.93 -18.58
C GLU A 277 -6.86 -3.24 -19.39
N LYS A 278 -5.85 -3.45 -20.25
CA LYS A 278 -5.64 -4.66 -21.06
C LYS A 278 -5.62 -5.92 -20.19
N GLY A 279 -5.03 -5.83 -19.00
CA GLY A 279 -4.92 -6.91 -18.04
C GLY A 279 -6.18 -7.14 -17.18
N ASN A 280 -7.14 -6.21 -17.22
CA ASN A 280 -8.28 -6.15 -16.29
C ASN A 280 -7.84 -6.12 -14.81
N TYR A 281 -6.78 -5.36 -14.52
CA TYR A 281 -6.21 -5.20 -13.19
C TYR A 281 -6.77 -4.07 -12.31
N PRO A 282 -7.61 -3.09 -12.75
CA PRO A 282 -8.02 -1.99 -11.90
C PRO A 282 -8.60 -2.43 -10.56
N GLN A 283 -9.60 -3.33 -10.59
CA GLN A 283 -10.26 -3.78 -9.37
C GLN A 283 -9.32 -4.55 -8.45
N ALA A 284 -8.46 -5.41 -9.01
CA ALA A 284 -7.49 -6.16 -8.20
C ALA A 284 -6.51 -5.24 -7.49
N ILE A 285 -6.05 -4.16 -8.14
CA ILE A 285 -5.17 -3.17 -7.52
C ILE A 285 -5.92 -2.38 -6.43
N ILE A 286 -7.15 -1.95 -6.73
CA ILE A 286 -8.02 -1.22 -5.77
C ILE A 286 -8.29 -2.09 -4.53
N ASP A 287 -8.77 -3.32 -4.71
CA ASP A 287 -9.06 -4.24 -3.60
C ASP A 287 -7.81 -4.54 -2.77
N SER A 288 -6.64 -4.60 -3.42
CA SER A 288 -5.37 -4.85 -2.73
C SER A 288 -4.89 -3.65 -1.92
N CYS A 289 -5.32 -2.42 -2.22
CA CYS A 289 -4.85 -1.20 -1.55
C CYS A 289 -5.88 -0.57 -0.61
N THR A 290 -7.15 -0.96 -0.70
CA THR A 290 -8.26 -0.36 0.06
C THR A 290 -8.71 -1.24 1.23
N GLY A 291 -9.57 -0.69 2.10
CA GLY A 291 -10.13 -1.40 3.25
C GLY A 291 -9.21 -1.45 4.48
N LYS A 292 -9.54 -2.28 5.47
CA LYS A 292 -8.73 -2.32 6.71
C LYS A 292 -7.37 -3.00 6.51
N ASN A 293 -7.26 -3.89 5.53
CA ASN A 293 -6.09 -4.72 5.30
C ASN A 293 -5.39 -4.39 3.98
N GLY A 294 -5.65 -3.23 3.37
CA GLY A 294 -4.99 -2.86 2.12
C GLY A 294 -3.49 -2.72 2.28
N ALA A 295 -2.76 -3.14 1.26
CA ALA A 295 -1.35 -2.88 1.06
C ALA A 295 -1.08 -1.37 1.04
N VAL A 296 0.14 -0.99 1.43
CA VAL A 296 0.61 0.37 1.25
C VAL A 296 0.89 0.59 -0.23
N TYR A 297 0.28 1.61 -0.84
CA TYR A 297 0.54 1.96 -2.23
C TYR A 297 1.60 3.07 -2.33
N CYS A 298 2.71 2.83 -3.01
CA CYS A 298 3.70 3.86 -3.34
C CYS A 298 3.65 4.15 -4.84
N GLY A 299 3.17 5.32 -5.23
CA GLY A 299 3.10 5.76 -6.62
C GLY A 299 4.14 6.82 -6.92
N LYS A 300 5.09 6.51 -7.82
CA LYS A 300 6.06 7.49 -8.30
C LYS A 300 5.68 8.02 -9.68
N SER A 301 5.60 9.34 -9.84
CA SER A 301 5.39 10.00 -11.14
C SER A 301 4.15 9.43 -11.86
N ALA A 302 4.30 8.67 -12.96
CA ALA A 302 3.21 7.92 -13.59
C ALA A 302 2.36 7.11 -12.59
N GLY A 303 3.00 6.45 -11.61
CA GLY A 303 2.30 5.74 -10.53
C GLY A 303 1.47 6.67 -9.64
N ALA A 304 1.90 7.91 -9.41
CA ALA A 304 1.11 8.91 -8.68
C ALA A 304 -0.08 9.40 -9.51
N ILE A 305 0.10 9.57 -10.81
CA ILE A 305 -0.96 10.01 -11.73
C ILE A 305 -2.08 8.96 -11.79
N VAL A 306 -1.76 7.68 -12.02
CA VAL A 306 -2.79 6.61 -12.07
C VAL A 306 -3.49 6.37 -10.73
N ALA A 307 -2.85 6.74 -9.61
CA ALA A 307 -3.49 6.67 -8.30
C ALA A 307 -4.52 7.78 -8.06
N GLY A 308 -4.47 8.87 -8.83
CA GLY A 308 -5.43 9.97 -8.76
C GLY A 308 -6.82 9.60 -9.27
N ASN A 309 -7.72 10.59 -9.26
CA ASN A 309 -9.07 10.47 -9.79
C ASN A 309 -9.08 10.34 -11.32
N TYR A 310 -8.26 11.15 -11.99
CA TYR A 310 -8.04 11.11 -13.44
C TYR A 310 -6.56 11.14 -13.77
N ILE A 311 -6.21 10.57 -14.92
CA ILE A 311 -4.83 10.54 -15.40
C ILE A 311 -4.47 11.70 -16.33
N GLU A 312 -5.41 12.62 -16.58
CA GLU A 312 -5.29 13.72 -17.56
C GLU A 312 -4.10 14.64 -17.32
N THR A 313 -3.59 14.73 -16.10
CA THR A 313 -2.38 15.51 -15.79
C THR A 313 -1.15 15.03 -16.58
N ALA A 314 -1.14 13.78 -17.07
CA ALA A 314 -0.11 13.24 -17.98
C ALA A 314 -0.10 13.95 -19.35
N ILE A 315 -1.25 14.47 -19.80
CA ILE A 315 -1.40 15.15 -21.08
C ILE A 315 -0.70 16.52 -21.06
N TRP A 316 -0.65 17.17 -19.90
CA TRP A 316 -0.37 18.61 -19.79
C TRP A 316 1.04 19.00 -20.20
N LYS A 317 2.05 18.23 -19.77
CA LYS A 317 3.47 18.54 -20.06
C LYS A 317 3.95 17.99 -21.41
N GLY A 318 3.18 17.07 -22.01
CA GLY A 318 3.60 16.33 -23.19
C GLY A 318 4.83 15.44 -22.99
N TRP A 319 5.19 15.11 -21.75
CA TRP A 319 6.32 14.22 -21.43
C TRP A 319 5.99 12.75 -21.70
N ASP A 320 4.74 12.37 -21.44
CA ASP A 320 4.21 11.05 -21.75
C ASP A 320 3.76 11.02 -23.21
N ASN A 321 4.32 10.11 -24.01
CA ASN A 321 3.93 9.96 -25.41
C ASN A 321 2.77 8.94 -25.55
N PRO A 322 1.56 9.34 -25.97
CA PRO A 322 0.43 8.41 -26.17
C PRO A 322 0.61 7.54 -27.42
N SER A 323 1.44 7.95 -28.40
CA SER A 323 1.61 7.25 -29.68
C SER A 323 2.19 5.84 -29.58
N ILE A 324 2.60 5.42 -28.38
CA ILE A 324 3.13 4.09 -28.09
C ILE A 324 2.05 3.10 -27.66
N VAL A 325 0.83 3.60 -27.42
CA VAL A 325 -0.32 2.79 -27.02
C VAL A 325 -1.14 2.47 -28.26
N PRO A 326 -1.31 1.18 -28.62
CA PRO A 326 -2.16 0.80 -29.73
C PRO A 326 -3.60 1.28 -29.53
N GLU A 327 -4.21 1.79 -30.59
CA GLU A 327 -5.61 2.23 -30.65
C GLU A 327 -5.93 3.50 -29.82
N ARG A 328 -4.94 4.07 -29.12
CA ARG A 328 -5.05 5.31 -28.32
C ARG A 328 -3.82 6.21 -28.46
N GLU A 329 -3.44 6.49 -29.70
CA GLU A 329 -2.19 7.16 -30.06
C GLU A 329 -2.20 8.69 -29.86
N SER A 330 -3.36 9.30 -29.61
CA SER A 330 -3.53 10.76 -29.48
C SER A 330 -3.96 11.18 -28.07
N TYR A 331 -3.58 12.38 -27.65
CA TYR A 331 -3.88 12.89 -26.31
C TYR A 331 -5.38 12.99 -26.01
N ASP A 332 -6.21 13.35 -26.99
CA ASP A 332 -7.66 13.52 -26.80
C ASP A 332 -8.37 12.22 -26.40
N GLN A 333 -7.80 11.06 -26.75
CA GLN A 333 -8.34 9.75 -26.38
C GLN A 333 -8.13 9.41 -24.90
N TRP A 334 -7.34 10.20 -24.17
CA TRP A 334 -7.05 10.02 -22.75
C TRP A 334 -7.81 11.00 -21.85
N ILE A 335 -8.55 11.94 -22.43
CA ILE A 335 -9.46 12.83 -21.71
C ILE A 335 -10.57 11.99 -21.06
N GLY A 336 -10.86 12.27 -19.79
CA GLY A 336 -11.83 11.57 -18.96
C GLY A 336 -11.37 10.20 -18.47
N CYS A 337 -10.13 9.78 -18.76
CA CYS A 337 -9.62 8.48 -18.33
C CYS A 337 -9.39 8.48 -16.81
N LYS A 338 -10.11 7.58 -16.13
CA LYS A 338 -10.11 7.47 -14.67
C LYS A 338 -8.86 6.76 -14.16
N GLY A 339 -8.33 7.27 -13.05
CA GLY A 339 -7.36 6.56 -12.23
C GLY A 339 -8.05 5.72 -11.14
N PHE A 340 -7.30 5.34 -10.11
CA PHE A 340 -7.78 4.51 -9.01
C PHE A 340 -8.61 5.28 -7.97
N GLY A 341 -8.48 6.61 -7.90
CA GLY A 341 -9.18 7.42 -6.91
C GLY A 341 -8.67 7.22 -5.47
N PHE A 342 -7.39 6.84 -5.30
CA PHE A 342 -6.78 6.55 -4.00
C PHE A 342 -6.73 7.74 -3.06
N ALA A 343 -6.93 8.97 -3.56
CA ALA A 343 -7.05 10.18 -2.77
C ALA A 343 -8.39 10.90 -3.03
N GLY A 344 -9.48 10.16 -3.23
CA GLY A 344 -10.80 10.71 -3.51
C GLY A 344 -10.85 11.41 -4.87
N ASN A 345 -11.32 12.65 -4.88
CA ASN A 345 -11.46 13.43 -6.11
C ASN A 345 -10.17 14.13 -6.57
N ARG A 346 -9.01 13.77 -6.02
CA ARG A 346 -7.73 14.44 -6.33
C ARG A 346 -6.99 13.79 -7.49
N SER A 347 -6.47 14.59 -8.41
CA SER A 347 -5.55 14.16 -9.49
C SER A 347 -4.16 14.74 -9.23
N PHE A 348 -3.10 14.08 -9.67
CA PHE A 348 -1.73 14.46 -9.29
C PHE A 348 -0.91 14.98 -10.47
N PHE A 349 -0.21 16.09 -10.29
CA PHE A 349 0.73 16.66 -11.25
C PHE A 349 2.16 16.58 -10.69
N PRO A 350 2.93 15.51 -11.03
CA PRO A 350 4.28 15.31 -10.52
C PRO A 350 5.32 16.15 -11.26
N HIS A 351 6.50 16.29 -10.66
CA HIS A 351 7.62 17.09 -11.15
C HIS A 351 7.23 18.56 -11.38
N TYR A 352 6.48 19.12 -10.43
CA TYR A 352 6.12 20.53 -10.45
C TYR A 352 7.33 21.41 -10.11
N SER A 353 7.47 22.49 -10.87
CA SER A 353 8.43 23.57 -10.67
C SER A 353 7.72 24.87 -11.03
N SER A 354 8.33 26.03 -10.74
CA SER A 354 7.72 27.33 -11.04
C SER A 354 7.46 27.57 -12.54
N GLU A 355 8.17 26.86 -13.43
CA GLU A 355 7.95 26.97 -14.88
C GLU A 355 6.58 26.43 -15.31
N TRP A 356 5.99 25.52 -14.53
CA TRP A 356 4.71 24.89 -14.81
C TRP A 356 3.52 25.63 -14.17
N GLU A 357 3.76 26.69 -13.39
CA GLU A 357 2.72 27.40 -12.65
C GLU A 357 1.60 27.92 -13.56
N SER A 358 1.96 28.58 -14.67
CA SER A 358 1.00 29.11 -15.63
C SER A 358 0.16 28.01 -16.28
N LEU A 359 0.81 26.90 -16.67
CA LEU A 359 0.14 25.75 -17.28
C LEU A 359 -0.88 25.12 -16.32
N VAL A 360 -0.48 24.86 -15.06
CA VAL A 360 -1.38 24.27 -14.06
C VAL A 360 -2.56 25.21 -13.77
N LYS A 361 -2.31 26.53 -13.63
CA LYS A 361 -3.36 27.53 -13.44
C LYS A 361 -4.32 27.61 -14.62
N GLU A 362 -3.81 27.54 -15.84
CA GLU A 362 -4.62 27.56 -17.06
C GLU A 362 -5.51 26.30 -17.14
N LYS A 363 -4.90 25.11 -17.05
CA LYS A 363 -5.63 23.84 -17.18
C LYS A 363 -6.67 23.62 -16.09
N THR A 364 -6.37 24.01 -14.86
CA THR A 364 -7.33 23.92 -13.74
C THR A 364 -8.52 24.89 -13.89
N LYS A 365 -8.39 25.96 -14.70
CA LYS A 365 -9.49 26.91 -14.98
C LYS A 365 -10.35 26.51 -16.18
N LEU A 366 -9.72 26.03 -17.25
CA LEU A 366 -10.40 25.75 -18.53
C LEU A 366 -11.23 24.47 -18.49
N GLU A 367 -10.71 23.47 -17.79
CA GLU A 367 -11.34 22.17 -17.66
C GLU A 367 -11.51 21.94 -16.16
N PRO A 368 -12.67 22.29 -15.57
CA PRO A 368 -12.97 21.80 -14.25
C PRO A 368 -13.09 20.27 -14.40
N MET A 369 -11.97 19.58 -14.27
CA MET A 369 -11.94 18.16 -13.91
C MET A 369 -12.92 18.02 -12.74
N SER A 370 -13.57 16.86 -12.61
CA SER A 370 -14.50 16.63 -11.51
C SER A 370 -13.79 16.47 -10.15
N GLY A 371 -12.77 17.30 -9.86
CA GLY A 371 -11.77 17.09 -8.84
C GLY A 371 -10.74 18.23 -8.70
N THR A 372 -9.84 18.09 -7.73
CA THR A 372 -8.75 19.04 -7.47
C THR A 372 -7.42 18.50 -8.00
N VAL A 373 -6.56 19.35 -8.57
CA VAL A 373 -5.20 18.95 -8.95
C VAL A 373 -4.21 19.25 -7.83
N GLU A 374 -3.50 18.21 -7.38
CA GLU A 374 -2.41 18.29 -6.41
C GLU A 374 -1.05 18.31 -7.13
N VAL A 375 -0.31 19.41 -6.97
CA VAL A 375 1.04 19.54 -7.53
C VAL A 375 2.08 18.94 -6.59
N LEU A 376 2.96 18.09 -7.13
CA LEU A 376 4.04 17.44 -6.39
C LEU A 376 5.39 17.95 -6.89
N TYR A 377 6.15 18.61 -6.02
CA TYR A 377 7.57 18.94 -6.26
C TYR A 377 8.42 17.67 -6.23
N GLU A 378 9.72 17.78 -6.54
CA GLU A 378 10.65 16.63 -6.47
C GLU A 378 10.80 16.08 -5.05
N ASP A 379 10.82 16.96 -4.06
CA ASP A 379 11.04 16.69 -2.64
C ASP A 379 9.75 16.53 -1.81
N ALA A 380 8.60 16.60 -2.49
CA ALA A 380 7.29 16.50 -1.87
C ALA A 380 6.72 15.08 -1.99
N VAL A 381 6.04 14.65 -0.92
CA VAL A 381 5.27 13.39 -0.85
C VAL A 381 3.87 13.71 -0.36
N TYR A 382 2.87 13.21 -1.07
CA TYR A 382 1.48 13.25 -0.62
C TYR A 382 1.12 11.90 0.01
N GLY A 383 0.81 11.90 1.30
CA GLY A 383 0.38 10.72 2.05
C GLY A 383 -1.14 10.61 2.12
N VAL A 384 -1.65 9.39 2.03
CA VAL A 384 -3.08 9.05 2.22
C VAL A 384 -3.22 8.14 3.43
N PHE A 385 -4.26 8.38 4.26
CA PHE A 385 -4.63 7.61 5.45
C PHE A 385 -6.14 7.41 5.51
N GLY A 386 -6.63 6.27 5.06
CA GLY A 386 -8.08 6.04 4.96
C GLY A 386 -8.74 7.13 4.13
N ASP A 387 -9.76 7.80 4.66
CA ASP A 387 -10.51 8.88 4.01
C ASP A 387 -9.87 10.28 4.14
N SER A 388 -8.63 10.36 4.61
CA SER A 388 -7.88 11.61 4.79
C SER A 388 -6.57 11.62 4.00
N GLY A 389 -6.16 12.79 3.53
CA GLY A 389 -4.86 13.00 2.87
C GLY A 389 -4.04 14.06 3.60
N LYS A 390 -2.72 13.87 3.65
CA LYS A 390 -1.76 14.78 4.28
C LYS A 390 -0.57 14.99 3.37
N ARG A 391 -0.09 16.22 3.24
CA ARG A 391 1.08 16.56 2.43
C ARG A 391 2.33 16.69 3.29
N PHE A 392 3.42 16.09 2.83
CA PHE A 392 4.74 16.13 3.46
C PHE A 392 5.72 16.80 2.48
N VAL A 393 6.38 17.87 2.91
CA VAL A 393 7.38 18.60 2.10
C VAL A 393 8.65 18.71 2.91
N LEU A 394 9.80 18.42 2.29
CA LEU A 394 11.10 18.48 2.93
C LEU A 394 11.34 19.89 3.51
N GLY A 395 11.66 19.97 4.81
CA GLY A 395 12.03 21.22 5.48
C GLY A 395 10.90 22.18 5.83
N SER A 396 9.63 21.87 5.52
CA SER A 396 8.48 22.66 5.98
C SER A 396 7.67 21.87 7.00
N LYS A 397 7.42 22.48 8.17
CA LYS A 397 6.49 21.94 9.18
C LYS A 397 5.15 21.63 8.50
N LEU A 398 4.56 20.48 8.84
CA LEU A 398 3.23 20.01 8.45
C LEU A 398 2.28 21.18 8.14
N ILE A 399 1.92 21.33 6.86
CA ILE A 399 0.80 22.19 6.46
C ILE A 399 -0.42 21.28 6.50
N ALA A 400 -1.24 21.46 7.53
CA ALA A 400 -2.46 20.69 7.77
C ALA A 400 -3.53 20.95 6.71
#